data_AF-A0A6B9MCH0-F1
#
_entry.id   AF-A0A6B9MCH0-F1
#
_cell.length_a   1.000
_cell.length_b   1.000
_cell.length_c   1.000
_cell.angle_alpha   90.00
_cell.angle_beta   90.00
_cell.angle_gamma   90.00
#
_symmetry.space_group_name_H-M   'P 1'
#
loop_
_entity.id
_entity.type
_entity.pdbx_description
1 polymer ?
#
loop_
_entity_poly.entity_id
_entity_poly.type
_entity_poly.pdbx_seq_one_letter_code
_entity_poly.pdbx_strand_id
1 'polypeptide(L)' 'RGSHRESYDGRDFISFDLGFGRFMAADSAAEISRRRWEQEGVAEARTNYLKHVCPEWLRKYIGYG' A
#
# COMPACT_ATOMS: atom_id res chain seq x y z
N ARG A 1 7.75 -5.68 -8.38
CA ARG A 1 6.42 -5.04 -8.23
C ARG A 1 6.34 -4.53 -6.78
N GLY A 2 5.88 -3.30 -6.55
CA GLY A 2 5.72 -2.78 -5.18
C GLY A 2 4.56 -3.44 -4.42
N SER A 3 4.60 -3.39 -3.10
CA SER A 3 3.57 -3.87 -2.17
C SER A 3 3.47 -2.93 -0.97
N HIS A 4 2.34 -3.01 -0.25
CA HIS A 4 2.11 -2.24 0.98
C HIS A 4 1.23 -3.06 1.93
N ARG A 5 1.62 -3.16 3.21
CA ARG A 5 1.00 -3.99 4.25
C ARG A 5 1.31 -3.35 5.60
N GLU A 6 0.27 -3.07 6.38
CA GLU A 6 0.36 -2.61 7.76
C GLU A 6 -0.08 -3.77 8.69
N SER A 7 0.61 -3.86 9.83
CA SER A 7 0.41 -4.90 10.83
C SER A 7 0.40 -4.28 12.23
N TYR A 8 -0.47 -4.79 13.10
CA TYR A 8 -0.59 -4.36 14.50
C TYR A 8 -0.42 -5.58 15.41
N ASP A 9 0.32 -5.45 16.51
CA ASP A 9 0.63 -6.53 17.46
C ASP A 9 1.18 -7.82 16.80
N GLY A 10 1.97 -7.66 15.74
CA GLY A 10 2.54 -8.76 14.94
C GLY A 10 1.52 -9.49 14.04
N ARG A 11 0.28 -9.00 13.96
CA ARG A 11 -0.80 -9.55 13.13
C ARG A 11 -1.07 -8.68 11.92
N ASP A 12 -1.54 -9.30 10.85
CA ASP A 12 -1.96 -8.58 9.65
C ASP A 12 -3.20 -7.74 9.92
N PHE A 13 -3.21 -6.51 9.41
CA PHE A 13 -4.33 -5.60 9.57
C PHE A 13 -4.87 -5.14 8.22
N ILE A 14 -4.06 -4.49 7.39
CA ILE A 14 -4.50 -4.03 6.06
C ILE A 14 -3.37 -4.12 5.03
N SER A 15 -3.70 -4.53 3.81
CA SER A 15 -2.76 -4.57 2.69
C SER A 15 -3.33 -3.88 1.46
N PHE A 16 -2.49 -3.56 0.47
CA PHE A 16 -2.90 -2.91 -0.78
C PHE A 16 -2.62 -3.81 -1.98
N ASP A 17 -3.66 -4.20 -2.70
CA ASP A 17 -3.51 -4.89 -3.98
C ASP A 17 -3.30 -3.88 -5.10
N LEU A 18 -2.03 -3.72 -5.50
CA LEU A 18 -1.60 -2.85 -6.58
C LEU A 18 -2.18 -3.19 -7.97
N GLY A 19 -2.74 -4.40 -8.13
CA GLY A 19 -3.31 -4.90 -9.38
C GLY A 19 -4.74 -4.40 -9.57
N PHE A 20 -5.55 -4.46 -8.51
CA PHE A 20 -6.91 -3.94 -8.49
C PHE A 20 -7.02 -2.49 -7.97
N GLY A 21 -5.94 -1.92 -7.42
CA GLY A 21 -5.94 -0.57 -6.87
C GLY A 21 -6.81 -0.43 -5.63
N ARG A 22 -6.90 -1.46 -4.79
CA ARG A 22 -7.78 -1.49 -3.61
C ARG A 22 -7.07 -1.99 -2.37
N PHE A 23 -7.61 -1.63 -1.21
CA PHE A 23 -7.16 -2.17 0.06
C PHE A 23 -7.86 -3.49 0.38
N MET A 24 -7.19 -4.33 1.17
CA MET A 24 -7.67 -5.63 1.64
C MET A 24 -7.53 -5.63 3.16
N ALA A 25 -8.66 -5.63 3.87
CA ALA A 25 -8.72 -5.75 5.33
C ALA A 25 -8.48 -7.22 5.74
N ALA A 26 -7.73 -7.44 6.83
CA ALA A 26 -7.48 -8.77 7.38
C ALA A 26 -8.59 -9.22 8.34
N ASP A 27 -9.27 -8.29 9.01
CA ASP A 27 -10.36 -8.54 9.95
C ASP A 27 -11.43 -7.42 9.92
N SER A 28 -12.44 -7.56 10.79
CA SER A 28 -13.55 -6.60 10.93
C SER A 28 -13.18 -5.26 11.57
N ALA A 29 -12.04 -5.15 12.26
CA ALA A 29 -11.54 -3.87 12.76
C ALA A 29 -10.84 -3.10 11.63
N ALA A 30 -10.08 -3.80 10.78
CA ALA A 30 -9.41 -3.24 9.61
C ALA A 30 -10.38 -2.75 8.52
N GLU A 31 -11.61 -3.29 8.45
CA GLU A 31 -12.69 -2.78 7.58
C GLU A 31 -12.96 -1.27 7.77
N ILE A 32 -12.83 -0.76 9.01
CA ILE A 32 -13.05 0.65 9.33
C ILE A 32 -11.98 1.51 8.63
N SER A 33 -10.71 1.12 8.75
CA SER A 33 -9.58 1.76 8.07
C SER A 33 -9.67 1.63 6.56
N ARG A 34 -10.11 0.46 6.03
CA ARG A 34 -10.29 0.25 4.58
C ARG A 34 -11.27 1.27 4.00
N ARG A 35 -12.48 1.35 4.58
CA ARG A 35 -13.54 2.24 4.10
C ARG A 35 -13.12 3.71 4.17
N ARG A 36 -12.44 4.10 5.25
CA ARG A 36 -11.90 5.46 5.40
C ARG A 36 -10.90 5.80 4.29
N TRP A 37 -9.92 4.92 4.03
CA TRP A 37 -8.91 5.15 2.98
C TRP A 37 -9.47 5.07 1.55
N GLU A 38 -10.54 4.29 1.35
CA GLU A 38 -11.30 4.27 0.10
C GLU A 38 -12.06 5.60 -0.12
N GLN A 39 -12.68 6.15 0.93
CA GLN A 39 -13.35 7.47 0.90
C GLN A 39 -12.35 8.64 0.74
N GLU A 40 -11.19 8.56 1.39
CA GLU A 40 -10.11 9.57 1.30
C GLU A 40 -9.30 9.47 -0.02
N GLY A 41 -9.61 8.53 -0.93
CA GLY A 41 -8.94 8.39 -2.23
C GLY A 41 -7.49 7.88 -2.16
N VAL A 42 -7.04 7.36 -1.01
CA VAL A 42 -5.64 6.98 -0.72
C VAL A 42 -5.10 5.93 -1.71
N ALA A 43 -6.00 5.14 -2.31
CA ALA A 43 -5.67 4.13 -3.32
C ALA A 43 -4.94 4.69 -4.55
N GLU A 44 -5.26 5.92 -5.00
CA GLU A 44 -4.58 6.55 -6.14
C GLU A 44 -3.12 6.88 -5.78
N ALA A 45 -2.92 7.56 -4.65
CA ALA A 45 -1.59 7.91 -4.15
C ALA A 45 -0.70 6.68 -3.92
N ARG A 46 -1.25 5.60 -3.34
CA ARG A 46 -0.52 4.33 -3.18
C ARG A 46 -0.22 3.66 -4.52
N THR A 47 -1.14 3.72 -5.48
CA THR A 47 -0.90 3.20 -6.84
C THR A 47 0.23 3.94 -7.53
N ASN A 48 0.22 5.28 -7.51
CA ASN A 48 1.26 6.11 -8.10
C ASN A 48 2.63 5.83 -7.46
N TYR A 49 2.69 5.84 -6.13
CA TYR A 49 3.94 5.61 -5.40
C TYR A 49 4.55 4.23 -5.71
N LEU A 50 3.75 3.17 -5.70
CA LEU A 50 4.24 1.79 -5.89
C LEU A 50 4.51 1.40 -7.35
N LYS A 51 3.93 2.11 -8.34
CA LYS A 51 4.19 1.88 -9.78
C LYS A 51 5.32 2.76 -10.33
N HIS A 52 5.45 3.99 -9.86
CA HIS A 52 6.35 4.99 -10.46
C HIS A 52 7.44 5.43 -9.47
N VAL A 53 7.05 6.13 -8.39
CA VAL A 53 8.01 6.80 -7.49
C VAL A 53 9.00 5.82 -6.86
N CYS A 54 8.53 4.73 -6.24
CA CYS A 54 9.41 3.76 -5.58
C CYS A 54 10.38 3.08 -6.57
N PRO A 55 9.95 2.55 -7.74
CA PRO A 55 10.85 2.05 -8.77
C PRO A 55 11.85 3.08 -9.32
N GLU A 56 11.45 4.34 -9.50
CA GLU A 56 12.34 5.42 -9.95
C GLU A 56 13.43 5.74 -8.93
N TRP A 57 13.06 5.86 -7.66
CA TRP A 57 14.02 6.05 -6.56
C TRP A 57 14.97 4.86 -6.44
N LEU A 58 14.47 3.62 -6.54
CA LEU A 58 15.32 2.43 -6.54
C LEU A 58 16.34 2.47 -7.69
N ARG A 59 15.91 2.75 -8.92
CA ARG A 59 16.80 2.88 -10.10
C ARG A 59 17.85 3.98 -9.91
N LYS A 60 17.49 5.10 -9.27
CA LYS A 60 18.41 6.20 -9.01
C LYS A 60 19.53 5.79 -8.04
N TYR A 61 19.21 5.03 -6.99
CA TYR A 61 20.16 4.77 -5.89
C TYR A 61 20.82 3.37 -5.91
N ILE A 62 20.40 2.44 -6.76
CA ILE A 62 20.93 1.06 -6.81
C ILE A 62 22.44 0.97 -7.10
N GLY A 63 23.04 1.98 -7.74
CA GLY A 63 24.47 2.03 -8.08
C GLY A 63 25.37 2.72 -7.04
N TYR A 64 24.86 3.03 -5.85
CA TYR A 64 25.60 3.72 -4.76
C TYR A 64 25.97 2.79 -3.58
N GLY A 65 25.93 1.46 -3.79
CA GLY A 65 26.29 0.43 -2.81
C GLY A 65 27.48 -0.39 -3.24
#